data_AF-A0AAD5M2L4-F1
#
_entry.id   AF-A0AAD5M2L4-F1
#
_cell.length_a   1.000
_cell.length_b   1.000
_cell.length_c   1.000
_cell.angle_alpha   90.00
_cell.angle_beta   90.00
_cell.angle_gamma   90.00
#
_symmetry.space_group_name_H-M   'P 1'
#
loop_
_entity.id
_entity.type
_entity.pdbx_description
1 polymer ?
#
loop_
_entity_poly.entity_id
_entity_poly.type
_entity_poly.pdbx_seq_one_letter_code
_entity_poly.pdbx_strand_id
1 'polypeptide(L)'
;MVDASLALIIASQVLFYIACILGILAMRRRLRQDIERNNASPMREALMEHQTYHINPNSRVDCGEDHITYFFTAGRIVGRALLEGVPWGFHFTLPLLKILLGFPVGLDDIELIDPVMYRNLVWLVRNADVESLALDFSVTIQDAHSARVVDLVPGGSKLQVTDANKRDYVQKRARFLLVESVSEQLHAFLTGFYDLVPMELLYLFDPEEFDFLLSGSDVIDAADWERHTKHSSNLKDSHAPGLSKQRIAGFN
;
A
#
# COMPACT_ATOMS: atom_id res chain seq x y z
N MET A 1 15.86 34.49 30.70
CA MET A 1 14.43 34.68 30.36
C MET A 1 14.19 33.98 29.04
N VAL A 2 13.68 32.74 29.09
CA VAL A 2 13.19 32.07 27.87
C VAL A 2 11.87 32.75 27.52
N ASP A 3 11.80 33.26 26.30
CA ASP A 3 10.83 34.20 25.76
C ASP A 3 9.37 33.68 25.91
N ALA A 4 8.47 34.48 26.48
CA ALA A 4 7.05 34.14 26.64
C ALA A 4 6.38 33.80 25.29
N SER A 5 6.94 34.31 24.19
CA SER A 5 6.56 34.00 22.82
C SER A 5 6.79 32.52 22.47
N LEU A 6 7.91 31.94 22.93
CA LEU A 6 8.23 30.52 22.72
C LEU A 6 7.25 29.61 23.47
N ALA A 7 6.89 29.98 24.70
CA ALA A 7 5.92 29.23 25.50
C ALA A 7 4.51 29.23 24.88
N LEU A 8 4.11 30.36 24.27
CA LEU A 8 2.82 30.48 23.59
C LEU A 8 2.76 29.62 22.31
N ILE A 9 3.86 29.59 21.55
CA ILE A 9 4.00 28.75 20.34
C ILE A 9 3.93 27.27 20.73
N ILE A 10 4.67 26.85 21.77
CA ILE A 10 4.65 25.47 22.26
C ILE A 10 3.25 25.09 22.75
N ALA A 11 2.56 25.94 23.51
CA ALA A 11 1.22 25.66 23.99
C ALA A 11 0.19 25.53 22.85
N SER A 12 0.29 26.39 21.82
CA SER A 12 -0.56 26.31 20.63
C SER A 12 -0.31 25.05 19.80
N GLN A 13 0.96 24.65 19.66
CA GLN A 13 1.31 23.40 18.99
C GLN A 13 0.76 22.22 19.80
N VAL A 14 1.01 22.14 21.11
CA VAL A 14 0.52 21.04 21.97
C VAL A 14 -1.00 20.90 21.91
N LEU A 15 -1.76 21.99 21.96
CA LEU A 15 -3.23 21.95 21.84
C LEU A 15 -3.69 21.46 20.46
N PHE A 16 -3.03 21.89 19.39
CA PHE A 16 -3.30 21.40 18.03
C PHE A 16 -3.04 19.89 17.93
N TYR A 17 -1.90 19.42 18.44
CA TYR A 17 -1.56 17.99 18.49
C TYR A 17 -2.60 17.19 19.29
N ILE A 18 -3.05 17.66 20.45
CA ILE A 18 -4.10 16.98 21.25
C ILE A 18 -5.42 16.92 20.48
N ALA A 19 -5.83 18.01 19.82
CA ALA A 19 -7.04 18.02 19.01
C ALA A 19 -6.96 17.03 17.84
N CYS A 20 -5.82 16.95 17.15
CA CYS A 20 -5.56 15.97 16.10
C CYS A 20 -5.61 14.53 16.64
N ILE A 21 -4.96 14.26 17.78
CA ILE A 21 -5.02 12.94 18.45
C ILE A 21 -6.47 12.55 18.75
N LEU A 22 -7.25 13.45 19.34
CA LEU A 22 -8.65 13.18 19.66
C LEU A 22 -9.51 12.98 18.41
N GLY A 23 -9.28 13.77 17.36
CA GLY A 23 -9.95 13.61 16.06
C GLY A 23 -9.66 12.25 15.43
N ILE A 24 -8.39 11.85 15.36
CA ILE A 24 -7.98 10.55 14.83
C ILE A 24 -8.47 9.40 15.70
N LEU A 25 -8.47 9.55 17.03
CA LEU A 25 -9.04 8.54 17.94
C LEU A 25 -10.55 8.42 17.77
N ALA A 26 -11.27 9.51 17.56
CA ALA A 26 -12.69 9.49 17.25
C ALA A 26 -12.95 8.82 15.89
N MET A 27 -12.13 9.13 14.89
CA MET A 27 -12.22 8.53 13.55
C MET A 27 -11.90 7.03 13.60
N ARG A 28 -10.88 6.61 14.35
CA ARG A 28 -10.57 5.19 14.59
C ARG A 28 -11.69 4.47 15.35
N ARG A 29 -12.31 5.11 16.35
CA ARG A 29 -13.45 4.51 17.06
C ARG A 29 -14.63 4.32 16.13
N ARG A 30 -14.91 5.30 15.28
CA ARG A 30 -15.94 5.21 14.25
C ARG A 30 -15.62 4.12 13.24
N LEU A 31 -14.38 4.08 12.74
CA LEU A 31 -13.85 3.03 11.88
C LEU A 31 -14.02 1.65 12.49
N ARG A 32 -13.64 1.47 13.76
CA ARG A 32 -13.80 0.20 14.47
C ARG A 32 -15.26 -0.18 14.59
N GLN A 33 -16.14 0.78 14.89
CA GLN A 33 -17.59 0.54 14.93
C GLN A 33 -18.13 0.15 13.56
N ASP A 34 -17.64 0.76 12.48
CA ASP A 34 -18.04 0.46 11.11
C ASP A 34 -17.49 -0.91 10.68
N ILE A 35 -16.23 -1.24 10.98
CA ILE A 35 -15.65 -2.57 10.75
C ILE A 35 -16.39 -3.64 11.57
N GLU A 36 -16.66 -3.40 12.84
CA GLU A 36 -17.39 -4.34 13.72
C GLU A 36 -18.85 -4.50 13.31
N ARG A 37 -19.49 -3.44 12.77
CA ARG A 37 -20.79 -3.54 12.10
C ARG A 37 -20.71 -4.42 10.86
N ASN A 38 -19.65 -4.26 10.08
CA ASN A 38 -19.52 -4.82 8.73
C ASN A 38 -18.77 -6.16 8.68
N ASN A 39 -18.38 -6.72 9.84
CA ASN A 39 -17.58 -7.95 9.88
C ASN A 39 -18.45 -9.22 9.76
N ALA A 40 -18.75 -9.58 8.51
CA ALA A 40 -18.74 -10.98 8.10
C ALA A 40 -18.26 -11.10 6.64
N SER A 41 -16.96 -11.40 6.54
CA SER A 41 -16.13 -11.75 5.36
C SER A 41 -16.86 -12.48 4.22
N PRO A 42 -16.62 -12.09 2.95
CA PRO A 42 -15.45 -12.53 2.17
C PRO A 42 -14.85 -11.43 1.25
N MET A 43 -14.75 -10.18 1.73
CA MET A 43 -14.12 -9.05 1.00
C MET A 43 -12.57 -9.12 0.93
N ARG A 44 -12.01 -10.30 0.70
CA ARG A 44 -10.65 -10.43 0.13
C ARG A 44 -10.70 -10.80 -1.36
N GLU A 45 -11.88 -11.08 -1.92
CA GLU A 45 -11.99 -11.80 -3.20
C GLU A 45 -12.80 -11.12 -4.32
N ALA A 46 -13.07 -9.81 -4.22
CA ALA A 46 -13.56 -8.99 -5.33
C ALA A 46 -12.66 -7.76 -5.46
N LEU A 47 -11.54 -7.77 -6.18
CA LEU A 47 -11.48 -7.70 -7.65
C LEU A 47 -12.53 -6.76 -8.27
N MET A 48 -12.84 -5.66 -7.59
CA MET A 48 -13.21 -4.45 -8.33
C MET A 48 -11.94 -3.96 -9.03
N GLU A 49 -12.09 -3.41 -10.22
CA GLU A 49 -11.09 -2.59 -10.90
C GLU A 49 -10.85 -1.27 -10.13
N HIS A 50 -10.60 -1.36 -8.82
CA HIS A 50 -10.13 -0.25 -8.01
C HIS A 50 -8.71 0.03 -8.49
N GLN A 51 -8.52 1.18 -9.11
CA GLN A 51 -7.19 1.70 -9.40
C GLN A 51 -6.48 1.91 -8.06
N THR A 52 -5.72 0.89 -7.64
CA THR A 52 -4.79 1.03 -6.53
C THR A 52 -3.54 1.73 -7.06
N TYR A 53 -3.10 2.74 -6.32
CA TYR A 53 -1.96 3.53 -6.73
C TYR A 53 -0.70 3.09 -6.01
N HIS A 54 0.37 2.96 -6.78
CA HIS A 54 1.72 2.77 -6.29
C HIS A 54 2.62 3.87 -6.83
N ILE A 55 3.78 4.05 -6.20
CA ILE A 55 4.77 5.01 -6.69
C ILE A 55 5.36 4.45 -7.99
N ASN A 56 5.38 5.28 -9.02
CA ASN A 56 5.97 4.92 -10.29
C ASN A 56 7.50 5.08 -10.24
N PRO A 57 8.29 4.00 -10.42
CA PRO A 57 9.75 4.09 -10.46
C PRO A 57 10.25 4.97 -11.62
N ASN A 58 9.48 5.08 -12.71
CA ASN A 58 9.82 5.88 -13.89
C ASN A 58 9.24 7.29 -13.86
N SER A 59 8.82 7.79 -12.69
CA SER A 59 8.17 9.09 -12.55
C SER A 59 8.97 10.28 -13.12
N ARG A 60 10.30 10.19 -13.19
CA ARG A 60 11.12 11.23 -13.83
C ARG A 60 10.85 11.36 -15.33
N VAL A 61 10.63 10.23 -16.01
CA VAL A 61 10.29 10.20 -17.43
C VAL A 61 8.90 10.77 -17.65
N ASP A 62 7.95 10.38 -16.82
CA ASP A 62 6.53 10.71 -17.01
C ASP A 62 6.17 12.13 -16.50
N CYS A 63 6.86 12.62 -15.46
CA CYS A 63 6.55 13.89 -14.80
C CYS A 63 7.66 14.94 -14.90
N GLY A 64 8.79 14.62 -15.55
CA GLY A 64 9.94 15.51 -15.69
C GLY A 64 10.84 15.57 -14.45
N GLU A 65 11.84 16.47 -14.47
CA GLU A 65 12.85 16.59 -13.41
C GLU A 65 12.27 16.99 -12.04
N ASP A 66 11.13 17.68 -12.03
CA ASP A 66 10.47 18.14 -10.80
C ASP A 66 9.63 17.05 -10.10
N HIS A 67 9.64 15.81 -10.60
CA HIS A 67 8.80 14.72 -10.07
C HIS A 67 8.93 14.51 -8.55
N ILE A 68 10.12 14.70 -7.98
CA ILE A 68 10.37 14.59 -6.54
C ILE A 68 9.57 15.64 -5.75
N THR A 69 9.50 16.88 -6.25
CA THR A 69 8.71 17.96 -5.64
C THR A 69 7.22 17.63 -5.65
N TYR A 70 6.74 16.96 -6.69
CA TYR A 70 5.35 16.49 -6.76
C TYR A 70 5.06 15.43 -5.69
N PHE A 71 5.96 14.47 -5.48
CA PHE A 71 5.79 13.48 -4.41
C PHE A 71 5.79 14.12 -3.01
N PHE A 72 6.69 15.07 -2.74
CA PHE A 72 6.69 15.84 -1.50
C PHE A 72 5.35 16.58 -1.30
N THR A 73 4.87 17.25 -2.33
CA THR A 73 3.60 17.98 -2.28
C THR A 73 2.41 17.05 -2.09
N ALA A 74 2.40 15.90 -2.79
CA ALA A 74 1.38 14.87 -2.64
C ALA A 74 1.33 14.31 -1.21
N GLY A 75 2.50 14.07 -0.60
CA GLY A 75 2.61 13.67 0.80
C GLY A 75 1.94 14.68 1.74
N ARG A 76 2.18 15.99 1.53
CA ARG A 76 1.54 17.05 2.31
C ARG A 76 0.02 17.11 2.09
N ILE A 77 -0.45 16.95 0.86
CA ILE A 77 -1.89 16.93 0.55
C ILE A 77 -2.57 15.76 1.26
N VAL A 78 -1.99 14.57 1.16
CA VAL A 78 -2.47 13.35 1.83
C VAL A 78 -2.47 13.52 3.35
N GLY A 79 -1.38 14.04 3.92
CA GLY A 79 -1.31 14.31 5.36
C GLY A 79 -2.33 15.34 5.83
N ARG A 80 -2.58 16.38 5.01
CA ARG A 80 -3.60 17.39 5.31
C ARG A 80 -5.01 16.81 5.26
N ALA A 81 -5.34 16.02 4.25
CA ALA A 81 -6.64 15.37 4.11
C ALA A 81 -6.94 14.44 5.30
N LEU A 82 -5.94 13.69 5.74
CA LEU A 82 -6.03 12.84 6.93
C LEU A 82 -6.35 13.65 8.19
N LEU A 83 -5.68 14.80 8.41
CA LEU A 83 -5.93 15.65 9.57
C LEU A 83 -7.32 16.33 9.54
N GLU A 84 -7.83 16.62 8.34
CA GLU A 84 -9.17 17.19 8.14
C GLU A 84 -10.28 16.12 8.15
N GLY A 85 -9.93 14.84 8.12
CA GLY A 85 -10.88 13.72 8.06
C GLY A 85 -11.66 13.69 6.74
N VAL A 86 -11.06 14.18 5.65
CA VAL A 86 -11.68 14.23 4.32
C VAL A 86 -11.20 13.01 3.52
N PRO A 87 -12.09 12.08 3.14
CA PRO A 87 -11.73 10.98 2.28
C PRO A 87 -11.43 11.48 0.86
N TRP A 88 -10.45 10.88 0.18
CA TRP A 88 -10.02 11.31 -1.15
C TRP A 88 -10.49 10.40 -2.30
N GLY A 89 -11.11 9.25 -1.99
CA GLY A 89 -11.77 8.40 -3.01
C GLY A 89 -10.84 7.59 -3.91
N PHE A 90 -9.63 7.24 -3.46
CA PHE A 90 -8.71 6.34 -4.15
C PHE A 90 -7.95 5.48 -3.13
N HIS A 91 -7.43 4.34 -3.60
CA HIS A 91 -6.76 3.37 -2.74
C HIS A 91 -5.25 3.39 -2.98
N PHE A 92 -4.48 3.30 -1.91
CA PHE A 92 -3.06 2.98 -2.06
C PHE A 92 -2.88 1.47 -2.11
N THR A 93 -1.82 1.03 -2.77
CA THR A 93 -1.38 -0.36 -2.67
C THR A 93 -1.02 -0.72 -1.22
N LEU A 94 -1.37 -1.92 -0.78
CA LEU A 94 -1.05 -2.44 0.56
C LEU A 94 0.44 -2.28 0.93
N PRO A 95 1.42 -2.63 0.08
CA PRO A 95 2.83 -2.35 0.36
C PRO A 95 3.14 -0.88 0.66
N LEU A 96 2.51 0.07 -0.03
CA LEU A 96 2.73 1.50 0.24
C LEU A 96 2.16 1.90 1.61
N LEU A 97 0.98 1.40 1.97
CA LEU A 97 0.38 1.62 3.28
C LEU A 97 1.22 1.00 4.39
N LYS A 98 1.72 -0.22 4.20
CA LYS A 98 2.64 -0.89 5.13
C LYS A 98 3.89 -0.04 5.36
N ILE A 99 4.51 0.46 4.29
CA ILE A 99 5.69 1.34 4.40
C ILE A 99 5.34 2.62 5.16
N LEU A 100 4.21 3.26 4.85
CA LEU A 100 3.76 4.47 5.50
C LEU A 100 3.54 4.25 7.00
N LEU A 101 2.98 3.11 7.41
CA LEU A 101 2.75 2.76 8.80
C LEU A 101 3.96 2.09 9.51
N GLY A 102 5.05 1.82 8.79
CA GLY A 102 6.25 1.16 9.34
C GLY A 102 6.17 -0.36 9.48
N PHE A 103 5.22 -1.02 8.81
CA PHE A 103 5.15 -2.48 8.73
C PHE A 103 6.17 -3.05 7.73
N PRO A 104 6.69 -4.26 7.98
CA PRO A 104 7.57 -4.92 7.03
C PRO A 104 6.82 -5.29 5.74
N VAL A 105 7.47 -5.08 4.61
CA VAL A 105 7.03 -5.55 3.29
C VAL A 105 7.83 -6.77 2.86
N GLY A 106 7.21 -7.67 2.10
CA GLY A 106 7.78 -8.95 1.71
C GLY A 106 7.38 -9.42 0.31
N LEU A 107 7.77 -10.64 -0.02
CA LEU A 107 7.52 -11.25 -1.33
C LEU A 107 6.02 -11.26 -1.70
N ASP A 108 5.16 -11.57 -0.73
CA ASP A 108 3.72 -11.66 -0.93
C ASP A 108 3.08 -10.31 -1.31
N ASP A 109 3.70 -9.20 -0.92
CA ASP A 109 3.22 -7.85 -1.29
C ASP A 109 3.43 -7.54 -2.78
N ILE A 110 4.35 -8.25 -3.44
CA ILE A 110 4.58 -8.10 -4.89
C ILE A 110 3.38 -8.62 -5.67
N GLU A 111 2.65 -9.62 -5.16
CA GLU A 111 1.47 -10.17 -5.84
C GLU A 111 0.43 -9.09 -6.13
N LEU A 112 0.34 -8.08 -5.27
CA LEU A 112 -0.61 -6.97 -5.39
C LEU A 112 -0.17 -5.89 -6.40
N ILE A 113 1.11 -5.84 -6.77
CA ILE A 113 1.66 -4.85 -7.71
C ILE A 113 1.93 -5.50 -9.07
N ASP A 114 2.62 -6.63 -9.06
CA ASP A 114 3.02 -7.41 -10.23
C ASP A 114 2.84 -8.91 -9.96
N PRO A 115 1.64 -9.45 -10.24
CA PRO A 115 1.34 -10.87 -10.08
C PRO A 115 2.22 -11.80 -10.93
N VAL A 116 2.82 -11.29 -12.02
CA VAL A 116 3.68 -12.08 -12.90
C VAL A 116 5.06 -12.20 -12.29
N MET A 117 5.65 -11.09 -11.84
CA MET A 117 6.92 -11.09 -11.12
C MET A 117 6.85 -11.93 -9.85
N TYR A 118 5.78 -11.81 -9.08
CA TYR A 118 5.56 -12.67 -7.90
C TYR A 118 5.62 -14.15 -8.26
N ARG A 119 4.88 -14.58 -9.30
CA ARG A 119 4.89 -15.97 -9.78
C ARG A 119 6.29 -16.43 -10.20
N ASN A 120 7.04 -15.58 -10.89
CA ASN A 120 8.41 -15.90 -11.31
C ASN A 120 9.35 -16.10 -10.11
N LEU A 121 9.28 -15.22 -9.11
CA LEU A 121 10.10 -15.32 -7.90
C LEU A 121 9.71 -16.53 -7.04
N VAL A 122 8.42 -16.80 -6.89
CA VAL A 122 7.93 -18.00 -6.19
C VAL A 122 8.36 -19.27 -6.91
N TRP A 123 8.29 -19.30 -8.25
CA TRP A 123 8.77 -20.41 -9.05
C TRP A 123 10.27 -20.64 -8.82
N LEU A 124 11.08 -19.58 -8.82
CA LEU A 124 12.51 -19.66 -8.57
C LEU A 124 12.82 -20.32 -7.22
N VAL A 125 12.12 -19.96 -6.14
CA VAL A 125 12.33 -20.59 -4.82
C VAL A 125 11.93 -22.07 -4.80
N ARG A 126 10.89 -22.45 -5.55
CA ARG A 126 10.29 -23.80 -5.50
C ARG A 126 10.98 -24.84 -6.39
N ASN A 127 11.73 -24.42 -7.41
CA ASN A 127 12.37 -25.32 -8.37
C ASN A 127 13.88 -25.39 -8.15
N ALA A 128 14.51 -26.50 -8.53
CA ALA A 128 15.96 -26.71 -8.49
C ALA A 128 16.61 -26.40 -9.86
N ASP A 129 17.94 -26.42 -9.92
CA ASP A 129 18.74 -26.17 -11.13
C ASP A 129 18.52 -24.76 -11.72
N VAL A 130 18.42 -23.77 -10.82
CA VAL A 130 18.19 -22.37 -11.18
C VAL A 130 19.41 -21.71 -11.82
N GLU A 131 20.58 -22.32 -11.68
CA GLU A 131 21.84 -21.92 -12.32
C GLU A 131 21.70 -21.87 -13.84
N SER A 132 20.86 -22.73 -14.42
CA SER A 132 20.55 -22.77 -15.86
C SER A 132 19.89 -21.47 -16.37
N LEU A 133 19.30 -20.66 -15.50
CA LEU A 133 18.70 -19.38 -15.83
C LEU A 133 19.74 -18.26 -16.01
N ALA A 134 21.00 -18.50 -15.61
CA ALA A 134 22.10 -17.54 -15.67
C ALA A 134 21.75 -16.16 -15.07
N LEU A 135 21.02 -16.18 -13.94
CA LEU A 135 20.71 -14.97 -13.19
C LEU A 135 21.89 -14.58 -12.30
N ASP A 136 22.07 -13.29 -12.08
CA ASP A 136 22.99 -12.73 -11.08
C ASP A 136 22.23 -11.81 -10.11
N PHE A 137 22.91 -11.34 -9.07
CA PHE A 137 22.32 -10.42 -8.09
C PHE A 137 22.31 -8.97 -8.62
N SER A 138 21.87 -8.75 -9.85
CA SER A 138 21.67 -7.42 -10.43
C SER A 138 20.34 -7.31 -11.17
N VAL A 139 19.98 -6.07 -11.50
CA VAL A 139 18.74 -5.73 -12.19
C VAL A 139 19.02 -4.69 -13.25
N THR A 140 18.48 -4.89 -14.44
CA THR A 140 18.55 -3.90 -15.52
C THR A 140 17.35 -2.99 -15.44
N ILE A 141 17.61 -1.69 -15.23
CA ILE A 141 16.61 -0.63 -15.29
C ILE A 141 16.70 0.00 -16.68
N GLN A 142 15.57 0.07 -17.38
CA GLN A 142 15.48 0.80 -18.63
C GLN A 142 14.96 2.22 -18.36
N ASP A 143 15.84 3.19 -18.58
CA ASP A 143 15.46 4.59 -18.71
C ASP A 143 15.14 4.88 -20.19
N ALA A 144 14.41 5.97 -20.46
CA ALA A 144 13.99 6.35 -21.81
C ALA A 144 15.14 6.44 -22.85
N HIS A 145 16.38 6.63 -22.40
CA HIS A 145 17.55 6.84 -23.24
C HIS A 145 18.69 5.83 -23.00
N SER A 146 18.61 4.99 -21.95
CA SER A 146 19.69 4.08 -21.58
C SER A 146 19.22 2.92 -20.71
N ALA A 147 19.87 1.77 -20.82
CA ALA A 147 19.76 0.70 -19.84
C ALA A 147 20.91 0.81 -18.84
N ARG A 148 20.61 0.77 -17.55
CA ARG A 148 21.62 0.72 -16.48
C ARG A 148 21.45 -0.54 -15.65
N VAL A 149 22.57 -1.12 -15.23
CA VAL A 149 22.58 -2.28 -14.33
C VAL A 149 22.77 -1.79 -12.90
N VAL A 150 21.88 -2.22 -12.01
CA VAL A 150 21.95 -1.94 -10.58
C VAL A 150 22.19 -3.25 -9.85
N ASP A 151 23.28 -3.29 -9.09
CA ASP A 151 23.64 -4.40 -8.22
C ASP A 151 22.70 -4.43 -7.00
N LEU A 152 22.03 -5.58 -6.75
CA LEU A 152 21.16 -5.80 -5.58
C LEU A 152 21.93 -5.96 -4.27
N VAL A 153 23.19 -6.35 -4.39
CA VAL A 153 24.19 -6.46 -3.32
C VAL A 153 25.52 -5.98 -3.87
N PRO A 154 26.48 -5.50 -3.05
CA PRO A 154 27.78 -5.03 -3.56
C PRO A 154 28.46 -6.09 -4.45
N GLY A 155 28.70 -5.76 -5.73
CA GLY A 155 29.28 -6.70 -6.70
C GLY A 155 28.32 -7.78 -7.20
N GLY A 156 27.01 -7.55 -7.07
CA GLY A 156 25.96 -8.52 -7.34
C GLY A 156 25.92 -9.04 -8.78
N SER A 157 26.26 -8.22 -9.77
CA SER A 157 26.45 -8.62 -11.18
C SER A 157 27.51 -9.70 -11.39
N LYS A 158 28.41 -9.92 -10.41
CA LYS A 158 29.43 -10.99 -10.44
C LYS A 158 29.03 -12.20 -9.59
N LEU A 159 27.92 -12.13 -8.87
CA LEU A 159 27.41 -13.18 -8.00
C LEU A 159 26.26 -13.90 -8.68
N GLN A 160 26.50 -15.12 -9.16
CA GLN A 160 25.48 -15.93 -9.81
C GLN A 160 24.44 -16.45 -8.80
N VAL A 161 23.19 -16.54 -9.26
CA VAL A 161 22.11 -17.17 -8.53
C VAL A 161 22.24 -18.68 -8.67
N THR A 162 22.23 -19.36 -7.54
CA THR A 162 22.39 -20.80 -7.38
C THR A 162 21.29 -21.33 -6.46
N ASP A 163 21.09 -22.65 -6.44
CA ASP A 163 20.12 -23.27 -5.54
C ASP A 163 20.40 -22.98 -4.06
N ALA A 164 21.67 -22.74 -3.71
CA ALA A 164 22.10 -22.42 -2.36
C ALA A 164 21.73 -20.97 -1.94
N ASN A 165 21.74 -20.01 -2.86
CA ASN A 165 21.57 -18.58 -2.56
C ASN A 165 20.28 -17.95 -3.14
N LYS A 166 19.46 -18.71 -3.87
CA LYS A 166 18.24 -18.21 -4.53
C LYS A 166 17.23 -17.55 -3.59
N ARG A 167 17.16 -17.98 -2.33
CA ARG A 167 16.29 -17.35 -1.32
C ARG A 167 16.73 -15.92 -1.02
N ASP A 168 18.03 -15.70 -0.91
CA ASP A 168 18.60 -14.37 -0.68
C ASP A 168 18.38 -13.50 -1.90
N TYR A 169 18.58 -14.03 -3.12
CA TYR A 169 18.28 -13.32 -4.36
C TYR A 169 16.83 -12.83 -4.37
N VAL A 170 15.87 -13.71 -4.09
CA VAL A 170 14.44 -13.36 -4.07
C VAL A 170 14.12 -12.30 -3.03
N GLN A 171 14.71 -12.39 -1.83
CA GLN A 171 14.54 -11.37 -0.80
C GLN A 171 15.08 -9.99 -1.26
N LYS A 172 16.27 -9.96 -1.87
CA LYS A 172 16.86 -8.72 -2.38
C LYS A 172 16.08 -8.14 -3.55
N ARG A 173 15.62 -9.00 -4.46
CA ARG A 173 14.78 -8.60 -5.60
C ARG A 173 13.43 -8.04 -5.14
N ALA A 174 12.80 -8.66 -4.14
CA ALA A 174 11.57 -8.17 -3.54
C ALA A 174 11.74 -6.79 -2.90
N ARG A 175 12.78 -6.63 -2.07
CA ARG A 175 13.12 -5.35 -1.45
C ARG A 175 13.39 -4.25 -2.49
N PHE A 176 14.10 -4.60 -3.57
CA PHE A 176 14.38 -3.65 -4.64
C PHE A 176 13.08 -3.16 -5.31
N LEU A 177 12.18 -4.08 -5.67
CA LEU A 177 10.92 -3.76 -6.33
C LEU A 177 10.01 -2.90 -5.46
N LEU A 178 9.90 -3.21 -4.16
CA LEU A 178 8.96 -2.56 -3.26
C LEU A 178 9.46 -1.23 -2.68
N VAL A 179 10.78 -1.05 -2.55
CA VAL A 179 11.36 0.07 -1.81
C VAL A 179 12.47 0.77 -2.58
N GLU A 180 13.51 0.04 -2.99
CA GLU A 180 14.75 0.69 -3.45
C GLU A 180 14.57 1.37 -4.81
N SER A 181 13.76 0.77 -5.70
CA SER A 181 13.45 1.29 -7.04
C SER A 181 12.68 2.61 -7.03
N VAL A 182 12.04 2.94 -5.91
CA VAL A 182 11.23 4.16 -5.71
C VAL A 182 11.72 5.00 -4.54
N SER A 183 12.94 4.75 -4.06
CA SER A 183 13.43 5.28 -2.78
C SER A 183 13.43 6.81 -2.70
N GLU A 184 13.80 7.52 -3.77
CA GLU A 184 13.79 8.99 -3.80
C GLU A 184 12.36 9.56 -3.73
N GLN A 185 11.45 9.01 -4.54
CA GLN A 185 10.04 9.39 -4.59
C GLN A 185 9.36 9.10 -3.25
N LEU A 186 9.59 7.91 -2.71
CA LEU A 186 9.05 7.46 -1.44
C LEU A 186 9.55 8.33 -0.30
N HIS A 187 10.85 8.64 -0.25
CA HIS A 187 11.41 9.53 0.76
C HIS A 187 10.78 10.92 0.70
N ALA A 188 10.64 11.50 -0.48
CA ALA A 188 10.00 12.81 -0.65
C ALA A 188 8.54 12.80 -0.19
N PHE A 189 7.77 11.79 -0.61
CA PHE A 189 6.38 11.60 -0.20
C PHE A 189 6.25 11.47 1.32
N LEU A 190 7.03 10.58 1.94
CA LEU A 190 7.01 10.38 3.39
C LEU A 190 7.44 11.64 4.13
N THR A 191 8.43 12.37 3.65
CA THR A 191 8.84 13.65 4.26
C THR A 191 7.68 14.64 4.27
N GLY A 192 7.02 14.85 3.12
CA GLY A 192 5.86 15.74 3.06
C GLY A 192 4.67 15.28 3.91
N PHE A 193 4.46 13.97 4.01
CA PHE A 193 3.41 13.41 4.85
C PHE A 193 3.71 13.62 6.35
N TYR A 194 4.91 13.25 6.78
CA TYR A 194 5.35 13.33 8.18
C TYR A 194 5.63 14.76 8.67
N ASP A 195 5.82 15.72 7.75
CA ASP A 195 5.85 17.15 8.07
C ASP A 195 4.54 17.64 8.71
N LEU A 196 3.42 16.95 8.46
CA LEU A 196 2.10 17.29 8.97
C LEU A 196 1.56 16.26 9.96
N VAL A 197 1.77 14.98 9.69
CA VAL A 197 1.18 13.88 10.46
C VAL A 197 2.25 13.25 11.34
N PRO A 198 2.20 13.45 12.66
CA PRO A 198 3.11 12.76 13.56
C PRO A 198 2.89 11.24 13.55
N MET A 199 4.00 10.50 13.54
CA MET A 199 4.01 9.04 13.38
C MET A 199 3.24 8.30 14.50
N GLU A 200 3.17 8.89 15.69
CA GLU A 200 2.46 8.33 16.84
C GLU A 200 0.96 8.18 16.59
N LEU A 201 0.39 8.99 15.70
CA LEU A 201 -1.02 8.89 15.31
C LEU A 201 -1.32 7.66 14.46
N LEU A 202 -0.30 7.16 13.76
CA LEU A 202 -0.42 6.09 12.76
C LEU A 202 -0.36 4.70 13.40
N TYR A 203 0.33 4.55 14.54
CA TYR A 203 0.42 3.27 15.28
C TYR A 203 -0.91 2.69 15.75
N LEU A 204 -1.97 3.48 15.60
CA LEU A 204 -3.31 3.07 15.92
C LEU A 204 -3.93 2.20 14.81
N PHE A 205 -3.45 2.28 13.57
CA PHE A 205 -4.08 1.61 12.44
C PHE A 205 -3.26 0.41 11.95
N ASP A 206 -3.95 -0.65 11.57
CA ASP A 206 -3.39 -1.58 10.59
C ASP A 206 -3.51 -1.01 9.15
N PRO A 207 -2.81 -1.56 8.15
CA PRO A 207 -2.84 -1.04 6.79
C PRO A 207 -4.25 -0.96 6.17
N GLU A 208 -5.10 -1.95 6.43
CA GLU A 208 -6.46 -2.03 5.93
C GLU A 208 -7.38 -0.98 6.56
N GLU A 209 -7.30 -0.82 7.89
CA GLU A 209 -7.96 0.24 8.64
C GLU A 209 -7.52 1.62 8.12
N PHE A 210 -6.23 1.78 7.84
CA PHE A 210 -5.69 3.03 7.33
C PHE A 210 -6.15 3.33 5.89
N ASP A 211 -6.19 2.35 4.99
CA ASP A 211 -6.73 2.57 3.64
C ASP A 211 -8.19 3.02 3.68
N PHE A 212 -9.01 2.36 4.50
CA PHE A 212 -10.42 2.72 4.66
C PHE A 212 -10.58 4.13 5.23
N LEU A 213 -9.75 4.50 6.22
CA LEU A 213 -9.75 5.84 6.79
C LEU A 213 -9.56 6.93 5.73
N LEU A 214 -8.72 6.62 4.74
CA LEU A 214 -8.29 7.54 3.69
C LEU A 214 -9.23 7.56 2.48
N SER A 215 -9.71 6.38 2.06
CA SER A 215 -10.60 6.22 0.90
C SER A 215 -12.07 6.47 1.24
N GLY A 216 -12.47 6.24 2.50
CA GLY A 216 -13.85 6.30 2.96
C GLY A 216 -14.62 4.99 2.72
N SER A 217 -15.92 5.00 3.02
CA SER A 217 -16.83 3.89 2.73
C SER A 217 -17.70 4.22 1.53
N ASP A 218 -17.67 3.37 0.52
CA ASP A 218 -18.71 3.37 -0.51
C ASP A 218 -19.99 2.74 0.06
N VAL A 219 -21.14 3.28 -0.33
CA VAL A 219 -22.44 2.66 -0.04
C VAL A 219 -22.68 1.58 -1.08
N ILE A 220 -22.68 0.32 -0.66
CA ILE A 220 -22.93 -0.81 -1.55
C ILE A 220 -24.43 -0.94 -1.82
N ASP A 221 -24.85 -0.77 -3.07
CA ASP A 221 -26.22 -1.13 -3.48
C ASP A 221 -26.31 -2.65 -3.66
N ALA A 222 -26.85 -3.33 -2.66
CA ALA A 222 -27.05 -4.77 -2.68
C ALA A 222 -27.94 -5.24 -3.85
N ALA A 223 -28.91 -4.42 -4.28
CA ALA A 223 -29.77 -4.75 -5.41
C ALA A 223 -29.00 -4.65 -6.73
N ASP A 224 -28.09 -3.68 -6.84
CA ASP A 224 -27.18 -3.59 -7.98
C ASP A 224 -26.23 -4.78 -8.05
N TRP A 225 -25.64 -5.15 -6.90
CA TRP A 225 -24.75 -6.30 -6.81
C TRP A 225 -25.45 -7.61 -7.22
N GLU A 226 -26.70 -7.82 -6.77
CA GLU A 226 -27.50 -8.99 -7.19
C GLU A 226 -27.71 -9.00 -8.71
N ARG A 227 -28.09 -7.87 -9.30
CA ARG A 227 -28.35 -7.75 -10.75
C ARG A 227 -27.13 -8.09 -11.61
N HIS A 228 -25.93 -7.83 -11.11
CA HIS A 228 -24.68 -8.03 -11.85
C HIS A 228 -23.91 -9.30 -11.46
N THR A 229 -24.43 -10.13 -10.55
CA THR A 229 -23.80 -11.40 -10.13
C THR A 229 -24.00 -12.50 -11.18
N LYS A 230 -22.90 -13.13 -11.62
CA LYS A 230 -22.94 -14.30 -12.52
C LYS A 230 -22.84 -15.60 -11.73
N HIS A 231 -23.87 -16.45 -11.84
CA HIS A 231 -23.87 -17.78 -11.22
C HIS A 231 -23.28 -18.83 -12.16
N SER A 232 -22.35 -19.64 -11.65
CA SER A 232 -21.88 -20.85 -12.31
C SER A 232 -23.02 -21.88 -12.44
N SER A 233 -22.96 -22.75 -13.44
CA SER A 233 -24.05 -23.69 -13.77
C SER A 233 -24.40 -24.64 -12.62
N ASN A 234 -23.39 -25.10 -11.87
CA ASN A 234 -23.54 -25.92 -10.67
C ASN A 234 -24.28 -25.24 -9.50
N LEU A 235 -24.41 -23.90 -9.49
CA LEU A 235 -25.18 -23.16 -8.48
C LEU A 235 -26.65 -22.94 -8.88
N LYS A 236 -26.99 -23.11 -10.17
CA LYS A 236 -28.36 -22.89 -10.67
C LYS A 236 -29.30 -24.04 -10.32
N ASP A 237 -28.74 -25.25 -10.21
CA ASP A 237 -29.50 -26.49 -9.95
C ASP A 237 -29.61 -26.82 -8.44
N SER A 238 -28.84 -26.16 -7.59
CA SER A 238 -29.02 -26.26 -6.15
C SER A 238 -30.25 -25.46 -5.73
N HIS A 239 -31.31 -26.16 -5.32
CA HIS A 239 -32.37 -25.63 -4.46
C HIS A 239 -31.78 -25.16 -3.12
N ALA A 240 -30.98 -24.10 -3.13
CA ALA A 240 -30.56 -23.38 -1.93
C ALA A 240 -31.43 -22.11 -1.82
N PRO A 241 -32.67 -22.21 -1.29
CA PRO A 241 -33.45 -21.03 -1.00
C PRO A 241 -32.77 -20.27 0.15
N GLY A 242 -32.31 -19.04 -0.14
CA GLY A 242 -32.11 -18.03 0.91
C GLY A 242 -30.69 -17.70 1.36
N LEU A 243 -29.63 -18.32 0.81
CA LEU A 243 -28.25 -17.98 1.23
C LEU A 243 -27.76 -16.61 0.74
N SER A 244 -28.37 -16.03 -0.29
CA SER A 244 -27.92 -14.74 -0.87
C SER A 244 -28.65 -13.52 -0.27
N LYS A 245 -29.99 -13.50 -0.24
CA LYS A 245 -30.75 -12.28 0.09
C LYS A 245 -30.68 -11.85 1.56
N GLN A 246 -30.80 -12.79 2.50
CA GLN A 246 -30.88 -12.47 3.93
C GLN A 246 -29.51 -12.28 4.59
N ARG A 247 -28.46 -12.92 4.07
CA ARG A 247 -27.09 -12.68 4.54
C ARG A 247 -26.57 -11.35 4.03
N ILE A 248 -26.71 -11.07 2.74
CA ILE A 248 -26.17 -9.83 2.14
C ILE A 248 -26.83 -8.58 2.73
N ALA A 249 -28.16 -8.57 2.87
CA ALA A 249 -28.88 -7.47 3.51
C ALA A 249 -28.80 -7.48 5.06
N GLY A 250 -28.18 -8.52 5.64
CA GLY A 250 -27.97 -8.67 7.08
C GLY A 250 -26.55 -8.29 7.54
N PHE A 251 -25.64 -8.04 6.60
CA PHE A 251 -24.38 -7.35 6.88
C PHE A 251 -24.70 -5.85 7.05
N ASN A 252 -24.28 -5.26 8.17
CA ASN A 252 -24.29 -3.81 8.27
C ASN A 252 -23.11 -3.22 7.50
#